data_AF-F4QU72-F1
#
_entry.id   AF-F4QU72-F1
#
_cell.length_a   1.000
_cell.length_b   1.000
_cell.length_c   1.000
_cell.angle_alpha   90.00
_cell.angle_beta   90.00
_cell.angle_gamma   90.00
#
_symmetry.space_group_name_H-M   'P 1'
#
loop_
_entity.id
_entity.type
_entity.pdbx_description
1 polymer ?
#
loop_
_entity_poly.entity_id
_entity_poly.type
_entity_poly.pdbx_seq_one_letter_code
_entity_poly.pdbx_strand_id
1 'polypeptide(L)'
;MKTYICATVALLLAAQPVLAQDKALYEQVKAHGQAGGKYLRDADAAEKQGDFKTACELFGAAEAETKQAVVIFQAFSDSFPTWPDDKRAEAKAKVDDMAFGAYLKRRSSCEAAKFDARFQAQMAPIVAELERSIQYTKDADADFARGDADGAMAGYYSALIILPDLVLTPLRDMTAANIGAAGKQPVHNERTTAMVNKAMAQSSEVQAKIKKTCLTWPNNFKGIPYSGICETMTR
;
A
#
# COMPACT_ATOMS: atom_id res chain seq x y z
N MET A 1 11.82 -17.45 7.02
CA MET A 1 12.30 -16.43 7.98
C MET A 1 11.78 -16.59 9.42
N LYS A 2 10.66 -17.27 9.70
CA LYS A 2 10.14 -17.44 11.09
C LYS A 2 11.10 -18.13 12.08
N THR A 3 12.13 -18.81 11.60
CA THR A 3 13.03 -19.63 12.44
C THR A 3 14.43 -19.06 12.64
N TYR A 4 14.82 -17.99 11.92
CA TYR A 4 16.23 -17.56 11.88
C TYR A 4 16.59 -16.52 12.95
N ILE A 5 15.65 -15.66 13.38
CA ILE A 5 15.96 -14.53 14.28
C ILE A 5 16.22 -14.99 15.73
N CYS A 6 15.58 -16.07 16.19
CA CYS A 6 15.84 -16.61 17.54
C CYS A 6 17.13 -17.43 17.65
N ALA A 7 17.65 -17.96 16.54
CA ALA A 7 18.79 -18.87 16.56
C ALA A 7 20.14 -18.14 16.73
N THR A 8 20.24 -16.88 16.31
CA THR A 8 21.49 -16.10 16.39
C THR A 8 21.88 -15.77 17.84
N VAL A 9 20.91 -15.62 18.74
CA VAL A 9 21.16 -15.38 20.17
C VAL A 9 21.65 -16.66 20.87
N ALA A 10 21.30 -17.84 20.36
CA ALA A 10 21.58 -19.11 21.03
C ALA A 10 23.03 -19.59 20.88
N LEU A 11 23.73 -19.26 19.78
CA LEU A 11 25.13 -19.67 19.57
C LEU A 11 26.16 -18.84 20.31
N LEU A 12 25.79 -17.60 20.64
CA LEU A 12 26.58 -16.68 21.43
C LEU A 12 26.71 -17.14 22.90
N LEU A 13 25.86 -18.08 23.36
CA LEU A 13 25.90 -18.66 24.71
C LEU A 13 27.09 -19.62 24.97
N ALA A 14 27.82 -20.05 23.93
CA ALA A 14 28.97 -20.96 24.09
C ALA A 14 30.31 -20.23 24.33
N ALA A 15 30.37 -18.91 24.13
CA ALA A 15 31.53 -18.09 24.40
C ALA A 15 31.29 -17.28 25.68
N GLN A 16 31.78 -17.74 26.82
CA GLN A 16 31.77 -16.90 28.02
C GLN A 16 32.88 -15.84 27.89
N PRO A 17 32.54 -14.54 27.82
CA PRO A 17 33.55 -13.49 27.71
C PRO A 17 34.45 -13.50 28.95
N VAL A 18 35.76 -13.60 28.73
CA VAL A 18 36.76 -13.73 29.81
C VAL A 18 37.17 -12.36 30.34
N LEU A 19 37.09 -11.31 29.50
CA LEU A 19 37.41 -9.93 29.85
C LEU A 19 36.16 -9.03 29.81
N ALA A 20 36.15 -7.98 30.64
CA ALA A 20 35.04 -7.01 30.70
C ALA A 20 34.77 -6.33 29.34
N GLN A 21 35.81 -6.14 28.53
CA GLN A 21 35.73 -5.60 27.18
C GLN A 21 34.97 -6.53 26.21
N ASP A 22 35.23 -7.84 26.27
CA ASP A 22 34.55 -8.83 25.43
C ASP A 22 33.06 -8.91 25.76
N LYS A 23 32.72 -8.78 27.05
CA LYS A 23 31.34 -8.74 27.52
C LYS A 23 30.60 -7.50 26.99
N ALA A 24 31.27 -6.35 26.94
CA ALA A 24 30.69 -5.12 26.40
C ALA A 24 30.44 -5.22 24.89
N LEU A 25 31.40 -5.77 24.12
CA LEU A 25 31.23 -5.99 22.68
C LEU A 25 30.12 -7.00 22.39
N TYR A 26 30.07 -8.10 23.16
CA TYR A 26 29.01 -9.10 23.07
C TYR A 26 27.61 -8.51 23.26
N GLU A 27 27.39 -7.71 24.32
CA GLU A 27 26.08 -7.10 24.56
C GLU A 27 25.72 -6.08 23.46
N GLN A 28 26.71 -5.41 22.87
CA GLN A 28 26.47 -4.54 21.71
C GLN A 28 26.06 -5.32 20.46
N VAL A 29 26.74 -6.44 20.13
CA VAL A 29 26.32 -7.31 19.01
C VAL A 29 24.87 -7.76 19.19
N LYS A 30 24.53 -8.17 20.42
CA LYS A 30 23.17 -8.59 20.77
C LYS A 30 22.16 -7.45 20.63
N ALA A 31 22.48 -6.26 21.13
CA ALA A 31 21.60 -5.10 21.04
C ALA A 31 21.30 -4.73 19.57
N HIS A 32 22.33 -4.59 18.74
CA HIS A 32 22.18 -4.28 17.31
C HIS A 32 21.48 -5.41 16.54
N GLY A 33 21.78 -6.67 16.85
CA GLY A 33 21.08 -7.82 16.26
C GLY A 33 19.59 -7.87 16.61
N GLN A 34 19.23 -7.56 17.86
CA GLN A 34 17.84 -7.48 18.31
C GLN A 34 17.09 -6.31 17.67
N ALA A 35 17.72 -5.13 17.57
CA ALA A 35 17.18 -3.97 16.89
C ALA A 35 16.93 -4.26 15.41
N GLY A 36 17.93 -4.80 14.70
CA GLY A 36 17.80 -5.22 13.30
C GLY A 36 16.67 -6.25 13.10
N GLY A 37 16.61 -7.27 13.96
CA GLY A 37 15.53 -8.26 13.94
C GLY A 37 14.14 -7.68 14.21
N LYS A 38 14.02 -6.65 15.05
CA LYS A 38 12.77 -5.92 15.27
C LYS A 38 12.37 -5.16 14.01
N TYR A 39 13.28 -4.38 13.43
CA TYR A 39 13.02 -3.64 12.20
C TYR A 39 12.60 -4.54 11.04
N LEU A 40 13.21 -5.72 10.89
CA LEU A 40 12.80 -6.71 9.87
C LEU A 40 11.33 -7.14 10.04
N ARG A 41 10.89 -7.42 11.28
CA ARG A 41 9.50 -7.83 11.55
C ARG A 41 8.52 -6.70 11.30
N ASP A 42 8.87 -5.49 11.72
CA ASP A 42 8.02 -4.31 11.52
C ASP A 42 7.92 -3.98 10.01
N ALA A 43 9.03 -4.12 9.27
CA ALA A 43 9.06 -3.94 7.82
C ALA A 43 8.21 -4.98 7.08
N ASP A 44 8.31 -6.26 7.45
CA ASP A 44 7.46 -7.33 6.90
C ASP A 44 5.96 -7.10 7.20
N ALA A 45 5.63 -6.50 8.35
CA ALA A 45 4.25 -6.14 8.68
C ALA A 45 3.74 -5.00 7.81
N ALA A 46 4.55 -3.95 7.60
CA ALA A 46 4.23 -2.84 6.70
C ALA A 46 4.05 -3.32 5.24
N GLU A 47 4.95 -4.19 4.75
CA GLU A 47 4.88 -4.76 3.40
C GLU A 47 3.57 -5.55 3.18
N LYS A 48 3.12 -6.32 4.17
CA LYS A 48 1.83 -7.04 4.12
C LYS A 48 0.61 -6.14 4.11
N GLN A 49 0.71 -4.94 4.69
CA GLN A 49 -0.34 -3.93 4.67
C GLN A 49 -0.30 -3.10 3.38
N GLY A 50 0.69 -3.31 2.52
CA GLY A 50 0.89 -2.51 1.31
C GLY A 50 1.49 -1.12 1.59
N ASP A 51 2.04 -0.89 2.78
CA ASP A 51 2.80 0.32 3.12
C ASP A 51 4.27 0.12 2.75
N PHE A 52 4.54 0.13 1.44
CA PHE A 52 5.86 -0.13 0.90
C PHE A 52 6.87 0.97 1.22
N LYS A 53 6.41 2.20 1.46
CA LYS A 53 7.28 3.32 1.86
C LYS A 53 7.84 3.06 3.25
N THR A 54 6.97 2.78 4.23
CA THR A 54 7.39 2.45 5.59
C THR A 54 8.21 1.17 5.61
N ALA A 55 7.85 0.16 4.81
CA ALA A 55 8.66 -1.06 4.68
C ALA A 55 10.09 -0.77 4.16
N CYS A 56 10.24 0.05 3.13
CA CYS A 56 11.55 0.46 2.59
C CYS A 56 12.40 1.18 3.65
N GLU A 57 11.82 2.09 4.42
CA GLU A 57 12.50 2.80 5.51
C GLU A 57 12.94 1.86 6.63
N LEU A 58 12.04 0.97 7.08
CA LEU A 58 12.31 0.00 8.14
C LEU A 58 13.33 -1.06 7.72
N PHE A 59 13.30 -1.54 6.47
CA PHE A 59 14.37 -2.41 5.95
C PHE A 59 15.71 -1.67 5.84
N GLY A 60 15.70 -0.35 5.59
CA GLY A 60 16.90 0.49 5.68
C GLY A 60 17.48 0.55 7.09
N ALA A 61 16.63 0.73 8.11
CA ALA A 61 17.04 0.68 9.51
C ALA A 61 17.56 -0.72 9.90
N ALA A 62 16.88 -1.79 9.47
CA ALA A 62 17.34 -3.16 9.66
C ALA A 62 18.72 -3.39 9.05
N GLU A 63 18.96 -2.95 7.82
CA GLU A 63 20.25 -3.06 7.15
C GLU A 63 21.36 -2.33 7.93
N ALA A 64 21.08 -1.12 8.43
CA ALA A 64 22.05 -0.36 9.22
C ALA A 64 22.42 -1.07 10.52
N GLU A 65 21.42 -1.52 11.29
CA GLU A 65 21.63 -2.23 12.56
C GLU A 65 22.36 -3.56 12.37
N THR A 66 21.99 -4.31 11.34
CA THR A 66 22.61 -5.62 11.06
C THR A 66 24.06 -5.47 10.58
N LYS A 67 24.37 -4.44 9.77
CA LYS A 67 25.77 -4.09 9.44
C LYS A 67 26.58 -3.68 10.66
N GLN A 68 25.99 -2.89 11.56
CA GLN A 68 26.66 -2.51 12.81
C GLN A 68 26.96 -3.74 13.68
N ALA A 69 26.02 -4.68 13.77
CA ALA A 69 26.24 -5.97 14.42
C ALA A 69 27.39 -6.77 13.78
N VAL A 70 27.54 -6.78 12.44
CA VAL A 70 28.69 -7.42 11.75
C VAL A 70 30.02 -6.78 12.18
N VAL A 71 30.08 -5.44 12.17
CA VAL A 71 31.31 -4.71 12.52
C VAL A 71 31.74 -5.00 13.97
N ILE A 72 30.79 -4.92 14.90
CA ILE A 72 31.07 -5.17 16.32
C ILE A 72 31.37 -6.65 16.57
N PHE A 73 30.72 -7.55 15.83
CA PHE A 73 31.03 -8.98 15.89
C PHE A 73 32.46 -9.27 15.45
N GLN A 74 32.95 -8.60 14.41
CA GLN A 74 34.34 -8.74 13.98
C GLN A 74 35.29 -8.26 15.09
N ALA A 75 35.03 -7.10 15.70
CA ALA A 75 35.83 -6.60 16.83
C ALA A 75 35.82 -7.54 18.05
N PHE A 76 34.65 -8.11 18.38
CA PHE A 76 34.51 -9.13 19.43
C PHE A 76 35.29 -10.41 19.09
N SER A 77 35.22 -10.84 17.84
CA SER A 77 35.94 -12.02 17.37
C SER A 77 37.46 -11.83 17.44
N ASP A 78 37.94 -10.63 17.09
CA ASP A 78 39.37 -10.31 17.09
C ASP A 78 39.92 -10.21 18.52
N SER A 79 39.09 -9.79 19.49
CA SER A 79 39.48 -9.73 20.92
C SER A 79 39.48 -11.09 21.62
N PHE A 80 38.88 -12.13 21.02
CA PHE A 80 38.74 -13.46 21.61
C PHE A 80 39.41 -14.57 20.75
N PRO A 81 40.76 -14.59 20.64
CA PRO A 81 41.49 -15.50 19.75
C PRO A 81 41.36 -16.98 20.11
N THR A 82 41.00 -17.31 21.35
CA THR A 82 40.79 -18.69 21.82
C THR A 82 39.45 -19.29 21.40
N TRP A 83 38.57 -18.52 20.76
CA TRP A 83 37.30 -19.03 20.25
C TRP A 83 37.52 -19.96 19.05
N PRO A 84 36.94 -21.19 19.03
CA PRO A 84 37.09 -22.10 17.90
C PRO A 84 36.69 -21.47 16.57
N ASP A 85 37.55 -21.63 15.56
CA ASP A 85 37.39 -20.99 14.26
C ASP A 85 36.10 -21.42 13.54
N ASP A 86 35.67 -22.67 13.71
CA ASP A 86 34.42 -23.18 13.16
C ASP A 86 33.20 -22.45 13.74
N LYS A 87 33.19 -22.23 15.06
CA LYS A 87 32.10 -21.51 15.76
C LYS A 87 32.08 -20.04 15.43
N ARG A 88 33.26 -19.44 15.33
CA ARG A 88 33.45 -18.06 14.88
C ARG A 88 32.94 -17.85 13.46
N ALA A 89 33.32 -18.73 12.53
CA ALA A 89 32.87 -18.67 11.15
C ALA A 89 31.35 -18.89 11.02
N GLU A 90 30.78 -19.86 11.76
CA GLU A 90 29.34 -20.10 11.79
C GLU A 90 28.57 -18.87 12.30
N ALA A 91 29.03 -18.25 13.39
CA ALA A 91 28.41 -17.06 13.94
C ALA A 91 28.52 -15.87 12.97
N LYS A 92 29.71 -15.65 12.37
CA LYS A 92 29.91 -14.61 11.36
C LYS A 92 28.95 -14.76 10.19
N ALA A 93 28.84 -15.97 9.64
CA ALA A 93 27.96 -16.26 8.51
C ALA A 93 26.50 -15.93 8.82
N LYS A 94 26.04 -16.12 10.06
CA LYS A 94 24.66 -15.78 10.46
C LYS A 94 24.41 -14.28 10.53
N VAL A 95 25.37 -13.51 11.04
CA VAL A 95 25.23 -12.04 11.10
C VAL A 95 25.34 -11.45 9.69
N ASP A 96 26.24 -11.97 8.86
CA ASP A 96 26.37 -11.59 7.44
C ASP A 96 25.09 -11.90 6.63
N ASP A 97 24.51 -13.10 6.79
CA ASP A 97 23.27 -13.51 6.11
C ASP A 97 22.10 -12.60 6.49
N MET A 98 22.01 -12.22 7.77
CA MET A 98 20.99 -11.27 8.24
C MET A 98 21.15 -9.89 7.59
N ALA A 99 22.38 -9.37 7.50
CA ALA A 99 22.66 -8.10 6.84
C ALA A 99 22.38 -8.14 5.34
N PHE A 100 22.76 -9.22 4.67
CA PHE A 100 22.48 -9.43 3.26
C PHE A 100 20.98 -9.57 2.97
N GLY A 101 20.26 -10.33 3.81
CA GLY A 101 18.81 -10.47 3.74
C GLY A 101 18.09 -9.13 3.89
N ALA A 102 18.50 -8.29 4.85
CA ALA A 102 17.97 -6.94 5.03
C ALA A 102 18.22 -6.05 3.80
N TYR A 103 19.42 -6.10 3.23
CA TYR A 103 19.77 -5.38 2.00
C TYR A 103 18.88 -5.79 0.80
N LEU A 104 18.72 -7.09 0.55
CA LEU A 104 17.88 -7.58 -0.55
C LEU A 104 16.43 -7.15 -0.38
N LYS A 105 15.90 -7.26 0.84
CA LYS A 105 14.54 -6.85 1.19
C LYS A 105 14.33 -5.36 1.01
N ARG A 106 15.25 -4.53 1.53
CA ARG A 106 15.22 -3.08 1.32
C ARG A 106 15.11 -2.74 -0.16
N ARG A 107 16.00 -3.29 -0.99
CA ARG A 107 16.01 -3.01 -2.43
C ARG A 107 14.66 -3.35 -3.08
N SER A 108 14.12 -4.52 -2.77
CA SER A 108 12.81 -4.95 -3.28
C SER A 108 11.68 -4.01 -2.82
N SER A 109 11.57 -3.72 -1.53
CA SER A 109 10.47 -2.90 -0.99
C SER A 109 10.59 -1.43 -1.41
N CYS A 110 11.79 -0.89 -1.61
CA CYS A 110 11.96 0.47 -2.14
C CYS A 110 11.55 0.56 -3.62
N GLU A 111 11.80 -0.46 -4.44
CA GLU A 111 11.26 -0.51 -5.81
C GLU A 111 9.73 -0.65 -5.80
N ALA A 112 9.18 -1.46 -4.89
CA ALA A 112 7.74 -1.53 -4.67
C ALA A 112 7.15 -0.17 -4.25
N ALA A 113 7.82 0.58 -3.39
CA ALA A 113 7.39 1.92 -2.97
C ALA A 113 7.39 2.93 -4.14
N LYS A 114 8.41 2.89 -5.00
CA LYS A 114 8.44 3.73 -6.23
C LYS A 114 7.34 3.36 -7.20
N PHE A 115 7.02 2.07 -7.31
CA PHE A 115 5.90 1.62 -8.13
C PHE A 115 4.57 2.12 -7.52
N ASP A 116 4.36 1.91 -6.23
CA ASP A 116 3.16 2.34 -5.51
C ASP A 116 2.94 3.85 -5.65
N ALA A 117 3.98 4.66 -5.48
CA ALA A 117 3.89 6.10 -5.68
C ALA A 117 3.45 6.49 -7.10
N ARG A 118 3.94 5.79 -8.13
CA ARG A 118 3.52 6.01 -9.53
C ARG A 118 2.09 5.57 -9.75
N PHE A 119 1.70 4.43 -9.20
CA PHE A 119 0.32 3.94 -9.25
C PHE A 119 -0.64 4.92 -8.59
N GLN A 120 -0.32 5.43 -7.40
CA GLN A 120 -1.12 6.42 -6.69
C GLN A 120 -1.24 7.73 -7.47
N ALA A 121 -0.15 8.19 -8.10
CA ALA A 121 -0.17 9.38 -8.94
C ALA A 121 -1.10 9.22 -10.17
N GLN A 122 -1.17 8.02 -10.76
CA GLN A 122 -2.11 7.71 -11.84
C GLN A 122 -3.56 7.59 -11.35
N MET A 123 -3.76 7.04 -10.16
CA MET A 123 -5.08 6.91 -9.54
C MET A 123 -5.67 8.25 -9.08
N ALA A 124 -4.84 9.19 -8.62
CA ALA A 124 -5.27 10.46 -8.04
C ALA A 124 -6.29 11.25 -8.90
N PRO A 125 -6.08 11.50 -10.21
CA PRO A 125 -7.07 12.20 -11.03
C PRO A 125 -8.40 11.43 -11.16
N ILE A 126 -8.34 10.10 -11.25
CA ILE A 126 -9.53 9.25 -11.33
C ILE A 126 -10.35 9.35 -10.03
N VAL A 127 -9.66 9.31 -8.88
CA VAL A 127 -10.28 9.47 -7.56
C VAL A 127 -10.95 10.84 -7.46
N ALA A 128 -10.27 11.91 -7.89
CA ALA A 128 -10.81 13.26 -7.87
C ALA A 128 -12.09 13.40 -8.71
N GLU A 129 -12.12 12.81 -9.92
CA GLU A 129 -13.32 12.84 -10.77
C GLU A 129 -14.47 11.99 -10.21
N LEU A 130 -14.17 10.86 -9.57
CA LEU A 130 -15.19 10.09 -8.85
C LEU A 130 -15.77 10.86 -7.66
N GLU A 131 -14.91 11.53 -6.88
CA GLU A 131 -15.34 12.39 -5.78
C GLU A 131 -16.17 13.57 -6.28
N ARG A 132 -15.81 14.14 -7.43
CA ARG A 132 -16.59 15.19 -8.08
C ARG A 132 -17.98 14.70 -8.51
N SER A 133 -18.09 13.49 -9.08
CA SER A 133 -19.39 12.86 -9.39
C SER A 133 -20.25 12.69 -8.12
N ILE A 134 -19.64 12.25 -7.02
CA ILE A 134 -20.32 12.14 -5.72
C ILE A 134 -20.78 13.51 -5.22
N GLN A 135 -19.96 14.55 -5.37
CA GLN A 135 -20.32 15.90 -4.94
C GLN A 135 -21.50 16.46 -5.74
N TYR A 136 -21.48 16.33 -7.07
CA TYR A 136 -22.63 16.71 -7.90
C TYR A 136 -23.92 16.00 -7.49
N THR A 137 -23.80 14.73 -7.09
CA THR A 137 -24.96 13.96 -6.60
C THR A 137 -25.51 14.54 -5.30
N LYS A 138 -24.65 14.93 -4.36
CA LYS A 138 -25.06 15.54 -3.09
C LYS A 138 -25.74 16.90 -3.30
N ASP A 139 -25.20 17.72 -4.19
CA ASP A 139 -25.77 19.02 -4.51
C ASP A 139 -27.15 18.85 -5.18
N ALA A 140 -27.27 17.89 -6.09
CA ALA A 140 -28.54 17.51 -6.71
C ALA A 140 -29.56 16.92 -5.72
N ASP A 141 -29.12 16.15 -4.73
CA ASP A 141 -30.00 15.67 -3.64
C ASP A 141 -30.60 16.85 -2.87
N ALA A 142 -29.80 17.91 -2.63
CA ALA A 142 -30.27 19.12 -1.97
C ALA A 142 -31.27 19.90 -2.85
N ASP A 143 -31.03 20.01 -4.15
CA ASP A 143 -31.97 20.62 -5.10
C ASP A 143 -33.28 19.84 -5.16
N PHE A 144 -33.19 18.50 -5.23
CA PHE A 144 -34.35 17.62 -5.22
C PHE A 144 -35.18 17.84 -3.95
N ALA A 145 -34.54 17.91 -2.78
CA ALA A 145 -35.21 18.14 -1.51
C ALA A 145 -35.89 19.53 -1.42
N ARG A 146 -35.34 20.54 -2.12
CA ARG A 146 -35.95 21.87 -2.24
C ARG A 146 -37.06 21.95 -3.28
N GLY A 147 -37.28 20.88 -4.06
CA GLY A 147 -38.23 20.86 -5.16
C GLY A 147 -37.73 21.54 -6.44
N ASP A 148 -36.42 21.81 -6.53
CA ASP A 148 -35.78 22.31 -7.74
C ASP A 148 -35.47 21.14 -8.69
N ALA A 149 -36.44 20.85 -9.56
CA ALA A 149 -36.37 19.74 -10.50
C ALA A 149 -35.22 19.90 -11.52
N ASP A 150 -35.00 21.13 -11.99
CA ASP A 150 -33.99 21.42 -13.02
C ASP A 150 -32.58 21.36 -12.42
N GLY A 151 -32.38 21.95 -11.23
CA GLY A 151 -31.14 21.85 -10.48
C GLY A 151 -30.78 20.39 -10.16
N ALA A 152 -31.74 19.62 -9.64
CA ALA A 152 -31.55 18.20 -9.35
C ALA A 152 -31.15 17.40 -10.60
N MET A 153 -31.87 17.58 -11.71
CA MET A 153 -31.58 16.87 -12.95
C MET A 153 -30.22 17.26 -13.51
N ALA A 154 -29.88 18.55 -13.53
CA ALA A 154 -28.60 19.03 -14.01
C ALA A 154 -27.42 18.47 -13.20
N GLY A 155 -27.53 18.42 -11.88
CA GLY A 155 -26.49 17.87 -11.01
C GLY A 155 -26.35 16.35 -11.16
N TYR A 156 -27.44 15.57 -11.16
CA TYR A 156 -27.35 14.13 -11.42
C TYR A 156 -26.81 13.82 -12.82
N TYR A 157 -27.21 14.57 -13.84
CA TYR A 157 -26.69 14.39 -15.20
C TYR A 157 -25.20 14.71 -15.29
N SER A 158 -24.75 15.77 -14.63
CA SER A 158 -23.32 16.11 -14.52
C SER A 158 -22.53 15.01 -13.80
N ALA A 159 -23.09 14.44 -12.73
CA ALA A 159 -22.50 13.29 -12.04
C ALA A 159 -22.38 12.07 -12.96
N LEU A 160 -23.37 11.82 -13.81
CA LEU A 160 -23.42 10.66 -14.72
C LEU A 160 -22.40 10.77 -15.85
N ILE A 161 -22.27 11.93 -16.50
CA ILE A 161 -21.39 12.10 -17.68
C ILE A 161 -19.92 11.90 -17.34
N ILE A 162 -19.50 12.26 -16.12
CA ILE A 162 -18.09 12.13 -15.70
C ILE A 162 -17.66 10.66 -15.58
N LEU A 163 -18.58 9.77 -15.20
CA LEU A 163 -18.23 8.41 -14.82
C LEU A 163 -17.65 7.55 -15.97
N PRO A 164 -18.23 7.51 -17.19
CA PRO A 164 -17.71 6.65 -18.27
C PRO A 164 -16.29 7.02 -18.71
N ASP A 165 -16.05 8.30 -19.00
CA ASP A 165 -14.84 8.73 -19.70
C ASP A 165 -13.71 9.13 -18.75
N LEU A 166 -14.05 9.72 -17.59
CA LEU A 166 -13.05 10.23 -16.66
C LEU A 166 -12.77 9.29 -15.49
N VAL A 167 -13.61 8.25 -15.30
CA VAL A 167 -13.45 7.29 -14.20
C VAL A 167 -13.34 5.85 -14.70
N LEU A 168 -14.40 5.30 -15.30
CA LEU A 168 -14.50 3.88 -15.65
C LEU A 168 -13.51 3.48 -16.76
N THR A 169 -13.38 4.29 -17.82
CA THR A 169 -12.43 4.01 -18.90
C THR A 169 -10.98 4.04 -18.40
N PRO A 170 -10.50 5.08 -17.69
CA PRO A 170 -9.17 5.08 -17.07
C PRO A 170 -8.94 3.91 -16.11
N LEU A 171 -9.92 3.55 -15.29
CA LEU A 171 -9.81 2.40 -14.39
C LEU A 171 -9.67 1.08 -15.15
N ARG A 172 -10.41 0.89 -16.24
CA ARG A 172 -10.31 -0.29 -17.11
C ARG A 172 -8.92 -0.35 -17.76
N ASP A 173 -8.42 0.77 -18.26
CA ASP A 173 -7.13 0.83 -18.93
C ASP A 173 -5.98 0.58 -17.94
N MET A 174 -6.07 1.11 -16.72
CA MET A 174 -5.17 0.75 -15.62
C MET A 174 -5.26 -0.72 -15.24
N THR A 175 -6.47 -1.28 -15.18
CA THR A 175 -6.68 -2.70 -14.90
C THR A 175 -6.02 -3.58 -15.96
N ALA A 176 -6.19 -3.25 -17.25
CA ALA A 176 -5.58 -3.97 -18.36
C ALA A 176 -4.04 -3.88 -18.33
N ALA A 177 -3.48 -2.70 -18.06
CA ALA A 177 -2.04 -2.50 -17.93
C ALA A 177 -1.43 -3.31 -16.77
N ASN A 178 -2.18 -3.47 -15.68
CA ASN A 178 -1.72 -4.17 -14.48
C ASN A 178 -1.96 -5.70 -14.52
N ILE A 179 -3.01 -6.18 -15.21
CA ILE A 179 -3.30 -7.62 -15.38
C ILE A 179 -2.27 -8.30 -16.29
N GLY A 180 -1.65 -7.59 -17.24
CA GLY A 180 -0.53 -8.11 -18.02
C GLY A 180 0.70 -8.52 -17.18
N ALA A 181 0.76 -8.08 -15.91
CA ALA A 181 1.77 -8.45 -14.92
C ALA A 181 1.24 -9.44 -13.86
N ALA A 182 0.24 -10.26 -14.23
CA ALA A 182 -0.46 -11.20 -13.36
C ALA A 182 0.47 -11.94 -12.39
N GLY A 183 0.23 -11.73 -11.09
CA GLY A 183 0.87 -12.44 -9.98
C GLY A 183 1.86 -11.65 -9.14
N LYS A 184 2.28 -10.44 -9.54
CA LYS A 184 3.34 -9.71 -8.81
C LYS A 184 2.86 -8.60 -7.87
N GLN A 185 1.58 -8.21 -7.89
CA GLN A 185 1.10 -6.99 -7.20
C GLN A 185 -0.36 -7.05 -6.69
N PRO A 186 -0.68 -7.95 -5.72
CA PRO A 186 -2.06 -8.16 -5.25
C PRO A 186 -2.72 -6.89 -4.68
N VAL A 187 -1.99 -6.09 -3.91
CA VAL A 187 -2.51 -4.86 -3.28
C VAL A 187 -3.02 -3.84 -4.31
N HIS A 188 -2.32 -3.67 -5.43
CA HIS A 188 -2.71 -2.71 -6.48
C HIS A 188 -3.95 -3.18 -7.25
N ASN A 189 -4.07 -4.50 -7.47
CA ASN A 189 -5.25 -5.09 -8.09
C ASN A 189 -6.48 -4.94 -7.19
N GLU A 190 -6.33 -5.17 -5.89
CA GLU A 190 -7.38 -4.97 -4.90
C GLU A 190 -7.85 -3.50 -4.87
N ARG A 191 -6.91 -2.55 -4.85
CA ARG A 191 -7.23 -1.10 -4.88
C ARG A 191 -7.98 -0.70 -6.15
N THR A 192 -7.50 -1.14 -7.32
CA THR A 192 -8.18 -0.85 -8.60
C THR A 192 -9.58 -1.46 -8.63
N THR A 193 -9.73 -2.71 -8.18
CA THR A 193 -11.03 -3.40 -8.11
C THR A 193 -12.00 -2.68 -7.19
N ALA A 194 -11.55 -2.24 -6.01
CA ALA A 194 -12.37 -1.47 -5.09
C ALA A 194 -12.86 -0.16 -5.71
N MET A 195 -12.00 0.53 -6.48
CA MET A 195 -12.36 1.76 -7.19
C MET A 195 -13.35 1.52 -8.32
N VAL A 196 -13.19 0.44 -9.11
CA VAL A 196 -14.18 0.03 -10.12
C VAL A 196 -15.53 -0.23 -9.48
N ASN A 197 -15.57 -1.00 -8.39
CA ASN A 197 -16.81 -1.30 -7.68
C ASN A 197 -17.48 -0.02 -7.15
N LYS A 198 -16.71 0.91 -6.59
CA LYS A 198 -17.22 2.20 -6.11
C LYS A 198 -17.79 3.05 -7.25
N ALA A 199 -17.09 3.12 -8.39
CA ALA A 199 -17.56 3.87 -9.57
C ALA A 199 -18.82 3.25 -10.19
N MET A 200 -18.90 1.92 -10.24
CA MET A 200 -20.10 1.20 -10.72
C MET A 200 -21.30 1.42 -9.80
N ALA A 201 -21.10 1.38 -8.48
CA ALA A 201 -22.14 1.68 -7.50
C ALA A 201 -22.65 3.12 -7.65
N GLN A 202 -21.73 4.08 -7.76
CA GLN A 202 -22.06 5.49 -7.99
C GLN A 202 -22.86 5.69 -9.29
N SER A 203 -22.46 5.04 -10.39
CA SER A 203 -23.19 5.10 -11.66
C SER A 203 -24.62 4.58 -11.50
N SER A 204 -24.79 3.42 -10.88
CA SER A 204 -26.11 2.83 -10.63
C SER A 204 -26.99 3.72 -9.75
N GLU A 205 -26.43 4.31 -8.70
CA GLU A 205 -27.14 5.23 -7.80
C GLU A 205 -27.62 6.47 -8.55
N VAL A 206 -26.74 7.12 -9.32
CA VAL A 206 -27.09 8.32 -10.10
C VAL A 206 -28.18 8.03 -11.11
N GLN A 207 -28.12 6.89 -11.81
CA GLN A 207 -29.18 6.49 -12.75
C GLN A 207 -30.53 6.31 -12.05
N ALA A 208 -30.54 5.69 -10.87
CA ALA A 208 -31.75 5.55 -10.06
C ALA A 208 -32.32 6.92 -9.62
N LYS A 209 -31.45 7.87 -9.25
CA LYS A 209 -31.82 9.23 -8.87
C LYS A 209 -32.37 10.04 -10.05
N ILE A 210 -31.79 9.91 -11.24
CA ILE A 210 -32.34 10.49 -12.49
C ILE A 210 -33.74 9.93 -12.76
N LYS A 211 -33.89 8.59 -12.73
CA LYS A 211 -35.19 7.94 -12.93
C LYS A 211 -36.24 8.46 -11.95
N LYS A 212 -35.89 8.53 -10.65
CA LYS A 212 -36.77 9.07 -9.61
C LYS A 212 -37.17 10.51 -9.89
N THR A 213 -36.23 11.34 -10.33
CA THR A 213 -36.45 12.75 -10.67
C THR A 213 -37.44 12.89 -11.82
N CYS A 214 -37.25 12.12 -12.91
CA CYS A 214 -38.17 12.08 -14.04
C CYS A 214 -39.58 11.64 -13.66
N LEU A 215 -39.72 10.65 -12.77
CA LEU A 215 -41.02 10.15 -12.31
C LEU A 215 -41.71 11.11 -11.33
N THR A 216 -40.94 11.91 -10.58
CA THR A 216 -41.48 12.89 -9.63
C THR A 216 -42.04 14.12 -10.36
N TRP A 217 -41.36 14.58 -11.41
CA TRP A 217 -41.76 15.77 -12.18
C TRP A 217 -41.87 15.49 -13.69
N PRO A 218 -42.78 14.61 -14.12
CA PRO A 218 -42.86 14.16 -15.52
C PRO A 218 -43.18 15.29 -16.51
N ASN A 219 -43.90 16.32 -16.06
CA ASN A 219 -44.28 17.45 -16.91
C ASN A 219 -43.19 18.51 -17.02
N ASN A 220 -42.24 18.57 -16.08
CA ASN A 220 -41.14 19.55 -16.12
C ASN A 220 -40.17 19.24 -17.25
N PHE A 221 -39.97 17.96 -17.57
CA PHE A 221 -38.96 17.53 -18.55
C PHE A 221 -39.49 17.36 -19.98
N LYS A 222 -40.75 17.69 -20.24
CA LYS A 222 -41.37 17.54 -21.56
C LYS A 222 -40.94 18.68 -22.50
N GLY A 223 -40.21 18.35 -23.57
CA GLY A 223 -39.78 19.33 -24.57
C GLY A 223 -38.55 20.16 -24.20
N ILE A 224 -37.83 19.78 -23.13
CA ILE A 224 -36.57 20.39 -22.70
C ILE A 224 -35.39 19.39 -22.84
N PRO A 225 -34.12 19.81 -22.67
CA PRO A 225 -32.93 19.01 -23.03
C PRO A 225 -32.82 17.63 -22.37
N TYR A 226 -33.59 17.37 -21.31
CA TYR A 226 -33.58 16.12 -20.56
C TYR A 226 -34.68 15.13 -20.97
N SER A 227 -35.55 15.47 -21.92
CA SER A 227 -36.70 14.62 -22.30
C SER A 227 -36.27 13.23 -22.76
N GLY A 228 -35.24 13.14 -23.60
CA GLY A 228 -34.72 11.86 -24.09
C GLY A 228 -34.10 10.98 -23.01
N ILE A 229 -33.49 11.59 -21.97
CA ILE A 229 -32.94 10.87 -20.84
C ILE A 229 -34.07 10.33 -19.96
N CYS A 230 -35.07 11.16 -19.66
CA CYS A 230 -36.23 10.73 -18.90
C CYS A 230 -36.99 9.60 -19.61
N GLU A 231 -37.26 9.75 -20.91
CA GLU A 231 -37.90 8.70 -21.70
C GLU A 231 -37.11 7.38 -21.70
N THR A 232 -35.77 7.45 -21.73
CA THR A 232 -34.91 6.26 -21.71
C THR A 232 -34.91 5.58 -20.34
N MET A 233 -34.88 6.35 -19.26
CA MET A 233 -34.80 5.84 -17.88
C MET A 233 -36.13 5.32 -17.32
N THR A 234 -37.25 5.81 -17.84
CA THR A 234 -38.60 5.43 -17.37
C THR A 234 -39.27 4.33 -18.19
N ARG A 235 -38.69 3.93 -19.33
CA ARG A 235 -39.07 2.69 -20.03
C ARG A 235 -38.56 1.47 -19.26
#